data_AF-A0A1Z1WJB0-F1
#
_entry.id   AF-A0A1Z1WJB0-F1
#
_cell.length_a   1.000
_cell.length_b   1.000
_cell.length_c   1.000
_cell.angle_alpha   90.00
_cell.angle_beta   90.00
_cell.angle_gamma   90.00
#
_symmetry.space_group_name_H-M   'P 1'
#
loop_
_entity.id
_entity.type
_entity.pdbx_description
1 polymer ?
#
loop_
_entity_poly.entity_id
_entity_poly.type
_entity_poly.pdbx_seq_one_letter_code
_entity_poly.pdbx_strand_id
1 'polypeptide(L)'
;MVQAPPHARTDLRGTPGFTAVKVAMLITDVGFLVYWSAALLGLIPAEYAYKDYDDPVMSDWNYSFLPLDVAASATGLASLHLCRRAREGGPPQRVAWRPLMLVSLTLTSTAGLQAVVFWALRGDWSPTWWIPNLALLLFPVPAIARLLRHEDTGAPVR
;
A
#
# COMPACT_ATOMS: atom_id res chain seq x y z
N MET A 1 30.58 -32.02 -20.10
CA MET A 1 30.22 -30.98 -19.12
C MET A 1 28.89 -30.40 -19.57
N VAL A 2 27.78 -30.88 -19.01
CA VAL A 2 26.42 -30.47 -19.42
C VAL A 2 26.13 -29.12 -18.77
N GLN A 3 26.00 -28.08 -19.60
CA GLN A 3 25.51 -26.77 -19.16
C GLN A 3 24.08 -26.95 -18.63
N ALA A 4 23.87 -26.65 -17.36
CA ALA A 4 22.53 -26.58 -16.78
C ALA A 4 21.70 -25.51 -17.53
N PRO A 5 20.40 -25.75 -17.78
CA PRO A 5 19.56 -24.81 -18.51
C PRO A 5 19.48 -23.47 -17.77
N PRO A 6 19.43 -22.33 -18.49
CA PRO A 6 19.29 -21.03 -17.87
C PRO A 6 17.97 -21.01 -17.10
N HIS A 7 18.05 -20.80 -15.78
CA HIS A 7 16.87 -20.58 -14.95
C HIS A 7 16.05 -19.45 -15.58
N ALA A 8 14.91 -19.79 -16.18
CA ALA A 8 14.02 -18.81 -16.78
C ALA A 8 13.60 -17.84 -15.68
N ARG A 9 14.15 -16.62 -15.70
CA ARG A 9 13.79 -15.56 -14.76
C ARG A 9 12.33 -15.21 -15.01
N THR A 10 11.44 -15.73 -14.19
CA THR A 10 10.02 -15.35 -14.25
C THR A 10 9.93 -13.87 -13.86
N ASP A 11 9.67 -13.01 -14.84
CA ASP A 11 9.45 -11.59 -14.57
C ASP A 11 8.18 -11.43 -13.72
N LEU A 12 8.41 -11.16 -12.43
CA LEU A 12 7.37 -10.86 -11.44
C LEU A 12 6.28 -9.95 -11.99
N ARG A 13 6.71 -8.94 -12.75
CA ARG A 13 5.87 -7.82 -13.18
C ARG A 13 4.73 -8.25 -14.08
N GLY A 14 4.86 -9.40 -14.75
CA GLY A 14 3.89 -9.97 -15.71
C GLY A 14 3.00 -11.06 -15.14
N THR A 15 3.23 -11.49 -13.90
CA THR A 15 2.41 -12.52 -13.29
C THR A 15 1.02 -11.99 -12.94
N PRO A 16 -0.08 -12.76 -13.13
CA PRO A 16 -1.44 -12.31 -12.83
C PRO A 16 -1.59 -11.79 -11.39
N GLY A 17 -1.02 -12.52 -10.41
CA GLY A 17 -1.07 -12.12 -9.00
C GLY A 17 -0.34 -10.80 -8.70
N PHE A 18 0.74 -10.48 -9.41
CA PHE A 18 1.42 -9.20 -9.21
C PHE A 18 0.70 -8.05 -9.93
N THR A 19 -0.04 -8.35 -11.00
CA THR A 19 -0.93 -7.37 -11.63
C THR A 19 -2.06 -6.98 -10.68
N ALA A 20 -2.66 -7.94 -9.98
CA ALA A 20 -3.66 -7.68 -8.95
C ALA A 20 -3.12 -6.78 -7.82
N VAL A 21 -1.89 -7.02 -7.34
CA VAL A 21 -1.23 -6.16 -6.34
C VAL A 21 -1.12 -4.71 -6.82
N LYS A 22 -0.63 -4.49 -8.05
CA LYS A 22 -0.48 -3.14 -8.59
C LYS A 22 -1.83 -2.42 -8.73
N VAL A 23 -2.88 -3.14 -9.12
CA VAL A 23 -4.24 -2.58 -9.23
C VAL A 23 -4.78 -2.23 -7.85
N ALA A 24 -4.64 -3.12 -6.86
CA ALA A 24 -5.06 -2.86 -5.49
C ALA A 24 -4.35 -1.62 -4.92
N MET A 25 -3.02 -1.52 -5.09
CA MET A 25 -2.26 -0.33 -4.69
C MET A 25 -2.77 0.93 -5.38
N LEU A 26 -2.98 0.90 -6.69
CA LEU A 26 -3.46 2.07 -7.43
C LEU A 26 -4.83 2.54 -6.92
N ILE A 27 -5.76 1.60 -6.68
CA ILE A 27 -7.09 1.92 -6.15
C ILE A 27 -6.97 2.52 -4.75
N THR A 28 -6.16 1.92 -3.88
CA THR A 28 -5.94 2.40 -2.51
C THR A 28 -5.29 3.79 -2.50
N ASP A 29 -4.20 3.99 -3.23
CA ASP A 29 -3.44 5.24 -3.27
C ASP A 29 -4.31 6.39 -3.81
N VAL A 30 -5.03 6.16 -4.92
CA VAL A 30 -5.96 7.17 -5.46
C VAL A 30 -7.12 7.40 -4.50
N GLY A 31 -7.65 6.34 -3.88
CA GLY A 31 -8.71 6.42 -2.88
C GLY A 31 -8.32 7.30 -1.69
N PHE A 32 -7.14 7.12 -1.13
CA PHE A 32 -6.60 7.96 -0.06
C PHE A 32 -6.51 9.43 -0.48
N LEU A 33 -5.89 9.71 -1.62
CA LEU A 33 -5.73 11.09 -2.09
C LEU A 33 -7.07 11.76 -2.36
N VAL A 34 -8.04 11.05 -2.95
CA VAL A 34 -9.39 11.57 -3.18
C VAL A 34 -10.12 11.82 -1.86
N TYR A 35 -10.10 10.85 -0.94
CA TYR A 35 -10.73 10.96 0.37
C TYR A 35 -10.18 12.16 1.15
N TRP A 36 -8.85 12.25 1.30
CA TRP A 36 -8.22 13.34 2.05
C TRP A 36 -8.43 14.70 1.38
N SER A 37 -8.39 14.77 0.05
CA SER A 37 -8.71 16.01 -0.66
C SER A 37 -10.16 16.44 -0.38
N ALA A 38 -11.10 15.51 -0.45
CA ALA A 38 -12.51 15.80 -0.19
C ALA A 38 -12.77 16.21 1.27
N ALA A 39 -12.13 15.54 2.22
CA ALA A 39 -12.22 15.87 3.65
C ALA A 39 -11.63 17.27 3.95
N LEU A 40 -10.41 17.57 3.45
CA LEU A 40 -9.74 18.86 3.68
C LEU A 40 -10.44 20.04 3.00
N LEU A 41 -11.10 19.80 1.86
CA LEU A 41 -11.90 20.80 1.16
C LEU A 41 -13.33 20.94 1.72
N GLY A 42 -13.71 20.15 2.73
CA GLY A 42 -15.06 20.17 3.30
C GLY A 42 -16.14 19.71 2.32
N LEU A 43 -15.80 18.86 1.35
CA LEU A 43 -16.73 18.32 0.34
C LEU A 43 -17.58 17.16 0.89
N ILE A 44 -17.17 16.60 2.02
CA ILE A 44 -17.89 15.53 2.73
C ILE A 44 -18.39 16.13 4.05
N PRO A 45 -19.68 15.97 4.40
CA PRO A 45 -20.18 16.33 5.73
C PRO A 45 -19.33 15.67 6.82
N ALA A 46 -19.04 16.41 7.89
CA ALA A 46 -18.08 15.97 8.90
C ALA A 46 -18.49 14.63 9.56
N GLU A 47 -19.79 14.39 9.72
CA GLU A 47 -20.32 13.13 10.25
C GLU A 47 -20.05 11.90 9.36
N TYR A 48 -19.79 12.10 8.07
CA TYR A 48 -19.44 11.04 7.12
C TYR A 48 -17.94 10.92 6.87
N ALA A 49 -17.16 11.96 7.20
CA ALA A 49 -15.72 11.92 7.05
C ALA A 49 -15.10 10.94 8.06
N TYR A 50 -15.46 11.05 9.34
CA TYR A 50 -15.03 10.14 10.38
C TYR A 50 -16.00 10.15 11.57
N LYS A 51 -15.96 9.06 12.36
CA LYS A 51 -16.86 8.88 13.51
C LYS A 51 -16.54 9.90 14.62
N ASP A 52 -17.58 10.35 15.31
CA ASP A 52 -17.49 11.18 16.52
C ASP A 52 -16.66 12.46 16.29
N TYR A 53 -16.89 13.12 15.15
CA TYR A 53 -16.06 14.22 14.64
C TYR A 53 -15.98 15.45 15.56
N ASP A 54 -16.97 15.62 16.43
CA ASP A 54 -17.04 16.69 17.43
C ASP A 54 -16.08 16.49 18.61
N ASP A 55 -15.58 15.26 18.84
CA ASP A 55 -14.59 14.99 19.88
C ASP A 55 -13.18 15.33 19.34
N PRO A 56 -12.46 16.30 19.95
CA PRO A 56 -11.14 16.72 19.48
C PRO A 56 -10.12 15.57 19.47
N VAL A 57 -10.24 14.59 20.38
CA VAL A 57 -9.35 13.42 20.39
C VAL A 57 -9.60 12.54 19.16
N MET A 58 -10.84 12.43 18.70
CA MET A 58 -11.20 11.70 17.47
C MET A 58 -10.69 12.41 16.24
N SER A 59 -10.84 13.73 16.23
CA SER A 59 -10.29 14.59 15.18
C SER A 59 -8.79 14.37 15.06
N ASP A 60 -8.02 14.58 16.14
CA ASP A 60 -6.56 14.43 16.12
C ASP A 60 -6.14 13.00 15.74
N TRP A 61 -6.83 12.00 16.25
CA TRP A 61 -6.59 10.60 15.89
C TRP A 61 -6.85 10.34 14.41
N ASN A 62 -7.96 10.84 13.84
CA ASN A 62 -8.28 10.68 12.43
C ASN A 62 -7.27 11.43 11.53
N TYR A 63 -6.94 12.67 11.87
CA TYR A 63 -5.94 13.45 11.12
C TYR A 63 -4.53 12.88 11.22
N SER A 64 -4.23 12.05 12.22
CA SER A 64 -2.95 11.30 12.27
C SER A 64 -2.74 10.35 11.08
N PHE A 65 -3.82 9.92 10.42
CA PHE A 65 -3.75 9.07 9.23
C PHE A 65 -3.36 9.85 7.97
N LEU A 66 -3.63 11.15 7.89
CA LEU A 66 -3.29 11.98 6.72
C LEU A 66 -1.81 11.86 6.30
N PRO A 67 -0.82 12.12 7.17
CA PRO A 67 0.58 12.00 6.78
C PRO A 67 0.95 10.56 6.39
N LEU A 68 0.34 9.56 7.03
CA LEU A 68 0.58 8.15 6.77
C LEU A 68 0.06 7.72 5.39
N ASP A 69 -1.20 8.05 5.09
CA ASP A 69 -1.89 7.72 3.84
C ASP A 69 -1.29 8.46 2.65
N VAL A 70 -0.90 9.74 2.84
CA VAL A 70 -0.19 10.52 1.82
C VAL A 70 1.19 9.93 1.54
N ALA A 71 1.95 9.54 2.57
CA ALA A 71 3.25 8.90 2.39
C ALA A 71 3.13 7.52 1.72
N ALA A 72 2.13 6.72 2.11
CA ALA A 72 1.81 5.43 1.46
C ALA A 72 1.50 5.63 -0.02
N SER A 73 0.65 6.61 -0.35
CA SER A 73 0.24 6.94 -1.72
C SER A 73 1.40 7.48 -2.56
N ALA A 74 2.20 8.40 -2.01
CA ALA A 74 3.33 8.98 -2.72
C ALA A 74 4.36 7.91 -3.10
N THR A 75 4.72 7.05 -2.15
CA THR A 75 5.66 5.94 -2.38
C THR A 75 5.06 4.87 -3.28
N GLY A 76 3.76 4.58 -3.15
CA GLY A 76 3.02 3.61 -3.95
C GLY A 76 2.97 4.00 -5.42
N LEU A 77 2.45 5.19 -5.73
CA LEU A 77 2.38 5.73 -7.09
C LEU A 77 3.78 5.87 -7.72
N ALA A 78 4.78 6.35 -6.97
CA ALA A 78 6.15 6.42 -7.45
C ALA A 78 6.70 5.01 -7.79
N SER A 79 6.43 4.02 -6.95
CA SER A 79 6.83 2.63 -7.21
C SER A 79 6.18 2.06 -8.48
N LEU A 80 4.89 2.33 -8.70
CA LEU A 80 4.15 1.86 -9.88
C LEU A 80 4.67 2.52 -11.16
N HIS A 81 4.93 3.82 -11.12
CA HIS A 81 5.51 4.57 -12.23
C HIS A 81 6.89 4.04 -12.61
N LEU A 82 7.77 3.87 -11.63
CA LEU A 82 9.12 3.32 -11.85
C LEU A 82 9.08 1.86 -12.31
N CYS A 83 8.16 1.05 -11.77
CA CYS A 83 7.96 -0.34 -12.17
C CYS A 83 7.55 -0.44 -13.65
N ARG A 84 6.69 0.48 -14.13
CA ARG A 84 6.31 0.57 -15.55
C ARG A 84 7.50 0.95 -16.44
N ARG A 85 8.23 2.01 -16.10
CA ARG A 85 9.42 2.44 -16.87
C ARG A 85 10.50 1.38 -16.97
N ALA A 86 10.70 0.60 -15.91
CA ALA A 86 11.65 -0.52 -15.90
C ALA A 86 11.25 -1.67 -16.85
N ARG A 87 9.98 -1.76 -17.27
CA ARG A 87 9.53 -2.74 -18.28
C ARG A 87 9.74 -2.25 -19.71
N GLU A 88 9.69 -0.95 -19.91
CA GLU A 88 9.81 -0.30 -21.23
C GLU A 88 11.26 -0.17 -21.72
N GLY A 89 12.23 -0.81 -21.05
CA GLY A 89 13.64 -0.77 -21.45
C GLY A 89 14.39 0.51 -21.06
N GLY A 90 13.84 1.29 -20.12
CA GLY A 90 14.50 2.49 -19.60
C GLY A 90 15.87 2.20 -18.97
N PRO A 91 16.74 3.22 -18.81
CA PRO A 91 18.11 3.05 -18.34
C PRO A 91 18.18 2.29 -16.99
N PRO A 92 19.23 1.47 -16.76
CA PRO A 92 19.38 0.58 -15.61
C PRO A 92 19.75 1.34 -14.31
N GLN A 93 19.16 2.50 -14.08
CA GLN A 93 19.40 3.28 -12.88
C GLN A 93 18.70 2.59 -11.72
N ARG A 94 19.47 1.96 -10.81
CA ARG A 94 19.06 1.32 -9.54
C ARG A 94 17.58 1.54 -9.23
N VAL A 95 16.70 0.74 -9.83
CA VAL A 95 15.29 1.13 -9.88
C VAL A 95 14.70 0.89 -8.50
N ALA A 96 14.51 1.96 -7.73
CA ALA A 96 14.03 1.95 -6.35
C ALA A 96 12.55 1.52 -6.21
N TRP A 97 11.93 0.98 -7.26
CA TRP A 97 10.51 0.61 -7.26
C TRP A 97 10.18 -0.46 -6.22
N ARG A 98 11.08 -1.43 -5.98
CA ARG A 98 10.85 -2.48 -4.96
C ARG A 98 10.86 -1.92 -3.54
N PRO A 99 11.91 -1.21 -3.08
CA PRO A 99 11.89 -0.55 -1.77
C PRO A 99 10.70 0.39 -1.58
N LEU A 100 10.37 1.23 -2.59
CA LEU A 100 9.23 2.15 -2.51
C LEU A 100 7.89 1.41 -2.39
N MET A 101 7.72 0.31 -3.14
CA MET A 101 6.54 -0.54 -3.04
C MET A 101 6.42 -1.19 -1.66
N LEU A 102 7.54 -1.67 -1.10
CA LEU A 102 7.57 -2.24 0.24
C LEU A 102 7.18 -1.20 1.30
N VAL A 103 7.72 0.02 1.22
CA VAL A 103 7.36 1.13 2.11
C VAL A 103 5.86 1.43 2.00
N SER A 104 5.34 1.61 0.80
CA SER A 104 3.91 1.88 0.56
C SER A 104 2.99 0.81 1.16
N LEU A 105 3.28 -0.47 0.88
CA LEU A 105 2.52 -1.61 1.41
C LEU A 105 2.58 -1.66 2.94
N THR A 106 3.74 -1.36 3.52
CA THR A 106 3.94 -1.36 4.98
C THR A 106 3.14 -0.23 5.63
N LEU A 107 3.24 0.99 5.11
CA LEU A 107 2.50 2.14 5.63
C LEU A 107 0.98 1.93 5.53
N THR A 108 0.51 1.37 4.41
CA THR A 108 -0.91 1.02 4.21
C THR A 108 -1.39 0.00 5.25
N SER A 109 -0.59 -1.06 5.48
CA SER A 109 -0.92 -2.06 6.50
C SER A 109 -0.91 -1.47 7.91
N THR A 110 0.02 -0.57 8.20
CA THR A 110 0.12 0.13 9.48
C THR A 110 -1.10 1.01 9.72
N ALA A 111 -1.58 1.73 8.70
CA ALA A 111 -2.81 2.51 8.79
C ALA A 111 -4.00 1.62 9.15
N GLY A 112 -4.22 0.53 8.40
CA GLY A 112 -5.26 -0.44 8.72
C GLY A 112 -5.15 -1.02 10.13
N LEU A 113 -3.93 -1.36 10.57
CA LEU A 113 -3.68 -1.89 11.91
C LEU A 113 -4.03 -0.87 13.00
N GLN A 114 -3.59 0.38 12.85
CA GLN A 114 -3.87 1.46 13.80
C GLN A 114 -5.38 1.61 14.01
N ALA A 115 -6.16 1.61 12.92
CA ALA A 115 -7.60 1.71 12.98
C ALA A 115 -8.28 0.49 13.62
N VAL A 116 -7.91 -0.73 13.20
CA VAL A 116 -8.48 -1.97 13.72
C VAL A 116 -8.23 -2.10 15.23
N VAL A 117 -7.00 -1.86 15.67
CA VAL A 117 -6.65 -1.94 17.10
C VAL A 117 -7.39 -0.87 17.90
N PHE A 118 -7.46 0.36 17.39
CA PHE A 118 -8.16 1.45 18.05
C PHE A 118 -9.65 1.13 18.29
N TRP A 119 -10.36 0.66 17.26
CA TRP A 119 -11.77 0.30 17.39
C TRP A 119 -11.99 -0.92 18.28
N ALA A 120 -11.12 -1.93 18.19
CA ALA A 120 -11.16 -3.09 19.06
C ALA A 120 -10.99 -2.72 20.55
N LEU A 121 -10.04 -1.83 20.88
CA LEU A 121 -9.81 -1.37 22.25
C LEU A 121 -11.00 -0.60 22.82
N ARG A 122 -11.80 0.04 21.96
CA ARG A 122 -13.03 0.74 22.34
C ARG A 122 -14.28 -0.13 22.33
N GLY A 123 -14.16 -1.39 21.90
CA GLY A 123 -15.29 -2.30 21.77
C GLY A 123 -16.31 -1.87 20.71
N ASP A 124 -15.91 -1.05 19.73
CA ASP A 124 -16.76 -0.69 18.59
C ASP A 124 -16.48 -1.66 17.44
N TRP A 125 -17.52 -2.36 16.98
CA TRP A 125 -17.47 -3.38 15.94
C TRP A 125 -18.25 -2.98 14.67
N SER A 126 -18.49 -1.68 14.50
CA SER A 126 -19.22 -1.15 13.35
C SER A 126 -18.57 -1.59 12.02
N PRO A 127 -19.31 -2.30 11.14
CA PRO A 127 -18.78 -2.74 9.85
C PRO A 127 -18.28 -1.58 8.97
N THR A 128 -18.89 -0.39 9.09
CA THR A 128 -18.51 0.83 8.36
C THR A 128 -17.04 1.19 8.59
N TRP A 129 -16.53 1.00 9.81
CA TRP A 129 -15.15 1.32 10.16
C TRP A 129 -14.24 0.08 10.11
N TRP A 130 -14.78 -1.11 10.34
CA TRP A 130 -13.99 -2.33 10.32
C TRP A 130 -13.62 -2.81 8.92
N ILE A 131 -14.58 -2.87 7.99
CA ILE A 131 -14.37 -3.42 6.65
C ILE A 131 -13.26 -2.70 5.87
N PRO A 132 -13.29 -1.36 5.70
CA PRO A 132 -12.23 -0.67 4.95
C PRO A 132 -10.87 -0.83 5.63
N ASN A 133 -10.79 -0.73 6.95
CA ASN A 133 -9.52 -0.81 7.68
C ASN A 133 -8.93 -2.23 7.71
N LEU A 134 -9.77 -3.27 7.76
CA LEU A 134 -9.34 -4.65 7.56
C LEU A 134 -8.82 -4.88 6.15
N ALA A 135 -9.46 -4.29 5.13
CA ALA A 135 -8.96 -4.39 3.77
C ALA A 135 -7.54 -3.78 3.67
N LEU A 136 -7.35 -2.56 4.19
CA LEU A 136 -6.04 -1.87 4.25
C LEU A 136 -4.99 -2.67 5.02
N LEU A 137 -5.37 -3.32 6.12
CA LEU A 137 -4.50 -4.17 6.91
C LEU A 137 -4.08 -5.44 6.16
N LEU A 138 -5.03 -6.12 5.51
CA LEU A 138 -4.83 -7.51 5.08
C LEU A 138 -4.27 -7.63 3.67
N PHE A 139 -4.65 -6.76 2.72
CA PHE A 139 -4.17 -6.88 1.34
C PHE A 139 -2.64 -6.70 1.18
N PRO A 140 -1.96 -5.85 1.96
CA PRO A 140 -0.52 -5.65 1.80
C PRO A 140 0.31 -6.85 2.23
N VAL A 141 -0.16 -7.65 3.20
CA VAL A 141 0.58 -8.80 3.75
C VAL A 141 0.99 -9.84 2.68
N PRO A 142 0.07 -10.41 1.88
CA PRO A 142 0.44 -11.32 0.81
C PRO A 142 1.21 -10.62 -0.32
N ALA A 143 1.00 -9.31 -0.53
CA ALA A 143 1.75 -8.53 -1.52
C ALA A 143 3.23 -8.39 -1.13
N ILE A 144 3.52 -8.09 0.14
CA ILE A 144 4.87 -8.04 0.71
C ILE A 144 5.53 -9.42 0.60
N ALA A 145 4.85 -10.48 1.03
CA ALA A 145 5.38 -11.84 0.93
C ALA A 145 5.76 -12.22 -0.51
N ARG A 146 4.93 -11.81 -1.49
CA ARG A 146 5.23 -12.00 -2.92
C ARG A 146 6.42 -11.17 -3.38
N LEU A 147 6.54 -9.92 -2.92
CA LEU A 147 7.63 -9.02 -3.28
C LEU A 147 8.99 -9.57 -2.81
N LEU A 148 9.05 -10.08 -1.57
CA LEU A 148 10.28 -10.60 -0.95
C LEU A 148 10.75 -11.93 -1.57
N ARG A 149 9.83 -12.85 -1.90
CA ARG A 149 10.18 -14.16 -2.50
C ARG A 149 10.95 -14.09 -3.82
N HIS A 150 10.96 -12.93 -4.48
CA HIS A 150 11.64 -12.72 -5.76
C HIS A 150 12.86 -11.79 -5.66
N GLU A 151 13.31 -11.48 -4.45
CA GLU A 151 14.65 -10.94 -4.20
C GLU A 151 15.69 -12.07 -4.05
N ASP A 152 15.30 -13.19 -3.43
CA ASP A 152 16.21 -14.31 -3.09
C ASP A 152 16.79 -15.09 -4.26
N THR A 153 16.30 -14.89 -5.49
CA THR A 153 16.79 -15.64 -6.68
C THR A 153 17.94 -14.95 -7.42
N GLY A 154 18.51 -13.87 -6.87
CA GLY A 154 19.41 -12.97 -7.60
C GLY A 154 20.75 -12.61 -6.97
N ALA A 155 21.07 -13.06 -5.75
CA ALA A 155 22.36 -12.76 -5.15
C ALA A 155 23.35 -13.92 -5.37
N PRO A 156 24.43 -13.75 -6.15
CA PRO A 156 25.62 -14.57 -5.90
C PRO A 156 26.12 -14.18 -4.51
N VAL A 157 26.11 -15.15 -3.60
CA VAL A 157 26.88 -15.07 -2.35
C VAL A 157 28.33 -14.82 -2.78
N ARG A 158 28.84 -13.62 -2.46
CA ARG A 158 30.25 -13.30 -2.63
C ARG A 158 31.06 -13.91 -1.50
#